data_AF-A0AAD6SP86-F1
#
_entry.id   AF-A0AAD6SP86-F1
#
_cell.length_a   1.000
_cell.length_b   1.000
_cell.length_c   1.000
_cell.angle_alpha   90.00
_cell.angle_beta   90.00
_cell.angle_gamma   90.00
#
_symmetry.space_group_name_H-M   'P 1'
#
loop_
_entity.id
_entity.type
_entity.pdbx_description
1 polymer ?
#
loop_
_entity_poly.entity_id
_entity_poly.type
_entity_poly.pdbx_seq_one_letter_code
_entity_poly.pdbx_strand_id
1 'polypeptide(L)'
;MLWFPLLALSLLPGGLASAADPAPSLGQQQQQLLHDRLYQTALRGPRWTGNDNQNTLTSLVADSMGLAGLDVDTLDYTLFRWDPQWWSLSIALTNGTTIGVPTTGYWPYSGDSGLKGVTAPVLDAGTFGLLPNQNADPSTLNLTGIPPSGAILFFDNPSPTHNYSEPGYELLGTSRNIPASAIPEVR
;
A
#
# COMPACT_ATOMS: atom_id res chain seq x y z
N MET A 1 -1.24 47.11 -69.75
CA MET A 1 -1.12 45.80 -69.08
C MET A 1 0.12 45.82 -68.23
N LEU A 2 -0.01 46.04 -66.92
CA LEU A 2 1.02 45.74 -65.94
C LEU A 2 0.30 45.20 -64.70
N TRP A 3 0.78 44.05 -64.28
CA TRP A 3 0.11 43.01 -63.49
C TRP A 3 0.74 43.05 -62.10
N PHE A 4 -0.09 43.08 -61.04
CA PHE A 4 0.37 42.90 -59.65
C PHE A 4 0.87 41.48 -59.42
N PRO A 5 1.81 41.29 -58.49
CA PRO A 5 1.74 40.12 -57.61
C PRO A 5 1.64 40.51 -56.13
N LEU A 6 0.73 39.79 -55.48
CA LEU A 6 0.48 39.71 -54.06
C LEU A 6 1.76 39.38 -53.27
N LEU A 7 1.98 40.10 -52.16
CA LEU A 7 2.76 39.58 -51.04
C LEU A 7 1.87 38.63 -50.24
N ALA A 8 2.11 37.32 -50.32
CA ALA A 8 1.51 36.35 -49.43
C ALA A 8 2.32 36.30 -48.13
N LEU A 9 1.79 36.92 -47.08
CA LEU A 9 2.32 36.80 -45.72
C LEU A 9 1.78 35.48 -45.12
N SER A 10 2.59 34.43 -45.14
CA SER A 10 2.26 33.17 -44.46
C SER A 10 2.44 33.33 -42.95
N LEU A 11 1.34 33.61 -42.24
CA LEU A 11 1.26 33.44 -40.79
C LEU A 11 1.24 31.94 -40.48
N LEU A 12 2.38 31.38 -40.06
CA LEU A 12 2.39 30.15 -39.29
C LEU A 12 1.87 30.49 -37.89
N PRO A 13 0.79 29.86 -37.39
CA PRO A 13 0.49 29.90 -35.97
C PRO A 13 1.56 29.04 -35.27
N GLY A 14 2.69 29.66 -34.95
CA GLY A 14 3.64 29.12 -33.98
C GLY A 14 2.96 29.15 -32.62
N GLY A 15 2.13 28.14 -32.34
CA GLY A 15 1.72 27.85 -30.99
C GLY A 15 2.98 27.65 -30.17
N LEU A 16 3.25 28.58 -29.25
CA LEU A 16 4.18 28.37 -28.16
C LEU A 16 3.60 27.23 -27.31
N ALA A 17 3.87 25.99 -27.71
CA ALA A 17 3.78 24.88 -26.80
C ALA A 17 4.78 25.20 -25.68
N SER A 18 4.24 25.63 -24.54
CA SER A 18 4.94 25.57 -23.27
C SER A 18 5.36 24.12 -23.10
N ALA A 19 6.61 23.81 -23.44
CA ALA A 19 7.21 22.55 -23.04
C ALA A 19 7.22 22.61 -21.51
N ALA A 20 6.27 21.91 -20.89
CA ALA A 20 6.29 21.69 -19.46
C ALA A 20 7.70 21.20 -19.12
N ASP A 21 8.38 21.90 -18.21
CA ASP A 21 9.70 21.49 -17.76
C ASP A 21 9.63 19.99 -17.42
N PRO A 22 10.50 19.15 -18.03
CA PRO A 22 10.49 17.73 -17.74
C PRO A 22 10.65 17.59 -16.23
N ALA A 23 9.71 16.87 -15.61
CA ALA A 23 9.74 16.63 -14.18
C ALA A 23 11.16 16.22 -13.77
N PRO A 24 11.71 16.78 -12.69
CA PRO A 24 13.10 16.52 -12.31
C PRO A 24 13.31 15.01 -12.22
N SER A 25 14.17 14.49 -13.10
CA SER A 25 14.50 13.08 -13.15
C SER A 25 15.79 12.85 -12.39
N LEU A 26 15.80 11.79 -11.58
CA LEU A 26 16.99 11.39 -10.84
C LEU A 26 18.04 10.87 -11.82
N GLY A 27 19.26 11.39 -11.75
CA GLY A 27 20.40 10.82 -12.46
C GLY A 27 20.71 9.40 -11.97
N GLN A 28 21.48 8.62 -12.74
CA GLN A 28 21.78 7.22 -12.42
C GLN A 28 22.30 7.02 -10.99
N GLN A 29 23.24 7.86 -10.54
CA GLN A 29 23.77 7.80 -9.17
C GLN A 29 22.69 8.06 -8.11
N GLN A 30 21.80 9.02 -8.34
CA GLN A 30 20.72 9.36 -7.42
C GLN A 30 19.66 8.25 -7.35
N GLN A 31 19.38 7.59 -8.47
CA GLN A 31 18.52 6.41 -8.52
C GLN A 31 19.10 5.25 -7.70
N GLN A 32 20.40 4.99 -7.85
CA GLN A 32 21.09 3.95 -7.08
C GLN A 32 21.04 4.26 -5.58
N LEU A 33 21.40 5.48 -5.18
CA LEU A 33 21.36 5.91 -3.78
C LEU A 33 19.95 5.75 -3.18
N LEU A 34 18.93 6.11 -3.94
CA LEU A 34 17.55 5.94 -3.52
C LEU A 34 17.17 4.46 -3.36
N HIS A 35 17.55 3.58 -4.29
CA HIS A 35 17.30 2.14 -4.18
C HIS A 35 18.01 1.55 -2.96
N ASP A 36 19.27 1.93 -2.73
CA ASP A 36 20.03 1.49 -1.57
C ASP A 36 19.36 1.94 -0.26
N ARG A 37 18.84 3.18 -0.20
CA ARG A 37 18.10 3.70 0.95
C ARG A 37 16.78 2.97 1.18
N LEU A 38 16.03 2.67 0.11
CA LEU A 38 14.79 1.88 0.20
C LEU A 38 15.09 0.47 0.71
N TYR A 39 16.13 -0.17 0.18
CA TYR A 39 16.56 -1.49 0.60
C TYR A 39 16.99 -1.52 2.07
N GLN A 40 17.85 -0.58 2.49
CA GLN A 40 18.26 -0.43 3.90
C GLN A 40 17.07 -0.21 4.83
N THR A 41 16.06 0.54 4.38
CA THR A 41 14.84 0.78 5.14
C THR A 41 13.99 -0.48 5.23
N ALA A 42 13.90 -1.28 4.16
CA ALA A 42 13.16 -2.53 4.13
C ALA A 42 13.81 -3.62 5.02
N LEU A 43 15.14 -3.69 5.07
CA LEU A 43 15.87 -4.65 5.90
C LEU A 43 15.59 -4.53 7.40
N ARG A 44 15.15 -3.35 7.87
CA ARG A 44 14.79 -3.14 9.28
C ARG A 44 13.49 -3.87 9.65
N GLY A 45 12.68 -4.26 8.67
CA GLY A 45 11.40 -4.91 8.90
C GLY A 45 10.25 -3.92 9.17
N PRO A 46 9.13 -4.39 9.75
CA PRO A 46 7.95 -3.58 9.95
C PRO A 46 8.22 -2.35 10.83
N ARG A 47 7.66 -1.21 10.44
CA ARG A 47 7.78 0.10 11.12
C ARG A 47 6.43 0.52 11.66
N TRP A 48 5.87 -0.30 12.55
CA TRP A 48 4.61 0.01 13.20
C TRP A 48 4.78 1.21 14.15
N THR A 49 3.74 2.03 14.28
CA THR A 49 3.77 3.24 15.10
C THR A 49 4.24 2.97 16.52
N GLY A 50 5.33 3.60 16.94
CA GLY A 50 5.93 3.48 18.27
C GLY A 50 6.89 2.30 18.44
N ASN A 51 7.10 1.45 17.43
CA ASN A 51 8.12 0.39 17.53
C ASN A 51 9.54 0.93 17.27
N ASP A 52 10.56 0.21 17.72
CA ASP A 52 11.98 0.65 17.63
C ASP A 52 12.42 0.95 16.20
N ASN A 53 11.91 0.19 15.22
CA ASN A 53 12.21 0.38 13.81
C ASN A 53 11.65 1.71 13.27
N GLN A 54 10.44 2.08 13.68
CA GLN A 54 9.83 3.36 13.31
C GLN A 54 10.56 4.50 14.00
N ASN A 55 10.87 4.40 15.29
CA ASN A 55 11.62 5.42 16.02
C ASN A 55 13.01 5.66 15.41
N THR A 56 13.73 4.58 15.10
CA THR A 56 15.04 4.68 14.44
C THR A 56 14.94 5.33 13.07
N LEU A 57 13.91 5.00 12.27
CA LEU A 57 13.71 5.66 10.98
C LEU A 57 13.45 7.14 11.16
N THR A 58 12.60 7.53 12.11
CA THR A 58 12.32 8.94 12.40
C THR A 58 13.62 9.69 12.72
N SER A 59 14.47 9.14 13.60
CA SER A 59 15.78 9.73 13.90
C SER A 59 16.67 9.84 12.67
N LEU A 60 16.80 8.78 11.86
CA LEU A 60 17.62 8.81 10.65
C LEU A 60 17.15 9.85 9.62
N VAL A 61 15.84 10.04 9.50
CA VAL A 61 15.24 11.05 8.63
C VAL A 61 15.54 12.45 9.17
N ALA A 62 15.32 12.67 10.46
CA ALA A 62 15.61 13.95 11.11
C ALA A 62 17.10 14.33 10.98
N ASP A 63 18.01 13.40 11.26
CA ASP A 63 19.45 13.60 11.11
C ASP A 63 19.83 13.93 9.66
N SER A 64 19.24 13.22 8.68
CA SER A 64 19.50 13.46 7.26
C SER A 64 18.99 14.83 6.80
N MET A 65 17.86 15.28 7.34
CA MET A 65 17.32 16.62 7.11
C MET A 65 18.21 17.71 7.73
N GLY A 66 18.68 17.50 8.96
CA GLY A 66 19.62 18.40 9.63
C GLY A 66 20.96 18.50 8.88
N LEU A 67 21.50 17.37 8.40
CA LEU A 67 22.69 17.34 7.55
C LEU A 67 22.50 18.08 6.21
N ALA A 68 21.27 18.13 5.71
CA ALA A 68 20.93 18.91 4.51
C ALA A 68 20.75 20.42 4.80
N GLY A 69 20.93 20.86 6.06
CA GLY A 69 20.83 22.26 6.48
C GLY A 69 19.41 22.71 6.80
N LEU A 70 18.47 21.78 7.01
CA LEU A 70 17.12 22.09 7.47
C LEU A 70 17.10 22.25 9.00
N ASP A 71 16.24 23.14 9.47
CA ASP A 71 15.84 23.17 10.89
C ASP A 71 14.77 22.09 11.12
N VAL A 72 14.95 21.24 12.11
CA VAL A 72 14.17 20.00 12.26
C VAL A 72 13.67 19.86 13.69
N ASP A 73 12.35 19.82 13.82
CA ASP A 73 11.67 19.47 15.06
C ASP A 73 11.07 18.06 14.97
N THR A 74 11.22 17.29 16.05
CA THR A 74 10.50 16.01 16.23
C THR A 74 9.43 16.21 17.30
N LEU A 75 8.19 15.84 16.97
CA LEU A 75 7.04 15.95 17.86
C LEU A 75 6.68 14.58 18.43
N ASP A 76 6.73 14.46 19.74
CA ASP A 76 6.38 13.23 20.45
C ASP A 76 4.94 13.25 20.95
N TYR A 77 4.21 12.16 20.69
CA TYR A 77 2.84 11.96 21.14
C TYR A 77 2.74 10.67 21.95
N THR A 78 2.06 10.75 23.10
CA THR A 78 1.70 9.56 23.87
C THR A 78 0.33 9.08 23.44
N LEU A 79 0.24 7.81 23.04
CA LEU A 79 -1.02 7.17 22.64
C LEU A 79 -1.14 5.78 23.25
N PHE A 80 -2.36 5.41 23.65
CA PHE A 80 -2.65 4.03 24.03
C PHE A 80 -2.79 3.20 22.76
N ARG A 81 -1.84 2.28 22.57
CA ARG A 81 -1.81 1.37 21.41
C ARG A 81 -2.07 -0.05 21.87
N TRP A 82 -2.90 -0.75 21.09
CA TRP A 82 -2.95 -2.21 21.16
C TRP A 82 -1.78 -2.78 20.34
N ASP A 83 -0.86 -3.49 21.02
CA ASP A 83 0.34 -4.08 20.42
C ASP A 83 0.44 -5.57 20.81
N PRO A 84 0.03 -6.49 19.92
CA PRO A 84 0.06 -7.91 20.22
C PRO A 84 1.51 -8.41 20.26
N GLN A 85 1.85 -9.01 21.39
CA GLN A 85 3.18 -9.60 21.62
C GLN A 85 3.33 -10.97 20.94
N TRP A 86 2.20 -11.65 20.68
CA TRP A 86 2.17 -12.99 20.10
C TRP A 86 0.95 -13.14 19.20
N TRP A 87 1.09 -13.96 18.15
CA TRP A 87 0.01 -14.39 17.29
C TRP A 87 0.27 -15.82 16.83
N SER A 88 -0.80 -16.58 16.66
CA SER A 88 -0.76 -17.94 16.15
C SER A 88 -2.12 -18.30 15.57
N LEU A 89 -2.12 -19.14 14.55
CA LEU A 89 -3.34 -19.72 14.00
C LEU A 89 -3.14 -21.23 13.81
N SER A 90 -4.19 -21.99 14.08
CA SER A 90 -4.22 -23.43 13.84
C SER A 90 -5.59 -23.86 13.33
N ILE A 91 -5.62 -24.87 12.48
CA ILE A 91 -6.84 -25.46 11.94
C ILE A 91 -7.00 -26.86 12.53
N ALA A 92 -8.14 -27.09 13.18
CA ALA A 92 -8.58 -28.43 13.57
C ALA A 92 -9.40 -29.04 12.42
N LEU A 93 -8.88 -30.13 11.84
CA LEU A 93 -9.55 -30.86 10.77
C LEU A 93 -10.63 -31.79 11.34
N THR A 94 -11.59 -32.16 10.49
CA THR A 94 -12.69 -33.07 10.85
C THR A 94 -12.22 -34.46 11.27
N ASN A 95 -11.01 -34.86 10.85
CA ASN A 95 -10.38 -36.13 11.24
C ASN A 95 -9.65 -36.07 12.61
N GLY A 96 -9.75 -34.94 13.33
CA GLY A 96 -9.11 -34.73 14.63
C GLY A 96 -7.66 -34.26 14.59
N THR A 97 -7.08 -34.06 13.40
CA THR A 97 -5.71 -33.53 13.24
C THR A 97 -5.71 -32.01 13.43
N THR A 98 -4.70 -31.47 14.12
CA THR A 98 -4.47 -30.02 14.22
C THR A 98 -3.23 -29.64 13.43
N ILE A 99 -3.38 -28.62 12.57
CA ILE A 99 -2.29 -28.09 11.73
C ILE A 99 -2.04 -26.64 12.13
N GLY A 100 -0.79 -26.29 12.41
CA GLY A 100 -0.38 -24.90 12.58
C GLY A 100 -0.33 -24.18 11.23
N VAL A 101 -0.94 -23.00 11.15
CA VAL A 101 -0.92 -22.16 9.95
C VAL A 101 0.20 -21.14 10.09
N PRO A 102 1.14 -21.05 9.13
CA PRO A 102 2.13 -19.98 9.13
C PRO A 102 1.45 -18.61 9.09
N THR A 103 1.64 -17.83 10.15
CA THR A 103 1.09 -16.47 10.28
C THR A 103 2.22 -15.46 10.37
N THR A 104 2.22 -14.49 9.46
CA THR A 104 3.26 -13.45 9.38
C THR A 104 2.88 -12.16 10.11
N GLY A 105 1.65 -12.06 10.62
CA GLY A 105 1.20 -10.92 11.39
C GLY A 105 -0.29 -10.97 11.73
N TYR A 106 -0.83 -9.80 12.06
CA TYR A 106 -2.20 -9.57 12.50
C TYR A 106 -2.74 -8.30 11.85
N TRP A 107 -4.07 -8.16 11.79
CA TRP A 107 -4.67 -6.92 11.32
C TRP A 107 -4.62 -5.85 12.43
N PRO A 108 -4.20 -4.60 12.14
CA PRO A 108 -4.15 -3.57 13.16
C PRO A 108 -5.48 -3.41 13.89
N TYR A 109 -5.43 -3.35 15.22
CA TYR A 109 -6.60 -3.22 16.09
C TYR A 109 -7.62 -4.37 15.99
N SER A 110 -7.18 -5.58 15.62
CA SER A 110 -8.04 -6.78 15.65
C SER A 110 -8.53 -7.16 17.06
N GLY A 111 -7.95 -6.57 18.11
CA GLY A 111 -8.31 -6.81 19.49
C GLY A 111 -7.63 -8.04 20.09
N ASP A 112 -7.78 -8.20 21.41
CA ASP A 112 -7.21 -9.32 22.18
C ASP A 112 -8.16 -10.52 22.16
N SER A 113 -7.64 -11.70 21.79
CA SER A 113 -8.36 -12.98 21.82
C SER A 113 -8.34 -13.66 23.19
N GLY A 114 -7.63 -13.07 24.16
CA GLY A 114 -7.44 -13.58 25.51
C GLY A 114 -6.48 -14.77 25.58
N LEU A 115 -6.04 -15.12 26.79
CA LEU A 115 -5.06 -16.20 27.00
C LEU A 115 -5.54 -17.59 26.52
N LYS A 116 -6.85 -17.81 26.44
CA LYS A 116 -7.42 -19.07 25.95
C LYS A 116 -7.51 -19.11 24.42
N GLY A 117 -7.30 -17.99 23.75
CA GLY A 117 -7.61 -17.81 22.34
C GLY A 117 -9.11 -17.94 22.04
N VAL A 118 -9.43 -17.85 20.75
CA VAL A 118 -10.77 -18.08 20.23
C VAL A 118 -10.73 -19.33 19.36
N THR A 119 -11.63 -20.27 19.62
CA THR A 119 -11.82 -21.47 18.78
C THR A 119 -13.29 -21.56 18.43
N ALA A 120 -13.58 -21.62 17.13
CA ALA A 120 -14.93 -21.79 16.61
C ALA A 120 -14.87 -22.49 15.25
N PRO A 121 -15.99 -23.02 14.75
CA PRO A 121 -16.09 -23.49 13.37
C PRO A 121 -15.69 -22.38 12.39
N VAL A 122 -15.00 -22.74 11.32
CA VAL A 122 -14.66 -21.80 10.24
C VAL A 122 -15.80 -21.78 9.21
N LEU A 123 -16.23 -20.59 8.83
CA LEU A 123 -17.15 -20.37 7.72
C LEU A 123 -16.44 -19.57 6.63
N ASP A 124 -16.43 -20.09 5.42
CA ASP A 124 -16.03 -19.33 4.23
C ASP A 124 -17.19 -18.41 3.82
N ALA A 125 -16.96 -17.10 3.92
CA ALA A 125 -17.93 -16.07 3.60
C ALA A 125 -17.71 -15.48 2.19
N GLY A 126 -16.76 -16.00 1.42
CA GLY A 126 -16.48 -15.55 0.05
C GLY A 126 -15.69 -14.24 -0.02
N THR A 127 -15.88 -13.48 -1.09
CA THR A 127 -15.12 -12.24 -1.34
C THR A 127 -15.86 -11.01 -0.81
N PHE A 128 -15.16 -10.21 -0.02
CA PHE A 128 -15.67 -8.93 0.47
C PHE A 128 -15.76 -7.92 -0.68
N GLY A 129 -16.89 -7.25 -0.80
CA GLY A 129 -17.16 -6.29 -1.86
C GLY A 129 -16.97 -4.85 -1.42
N LEU A 130 -16.79 -4.00 -2.41
CA LEU A 130 -16.87 -2.55 -2.27
C LEU A 130 -18.02 -2.03 -3.14
N LEU A 131 -18.75 -1.04 -2.62
CA LEU A 131 -19.69 -0.27 -3.40
C LEU A 131 -18.95 0.56 -4.46
N PRO A 132 -19.63 1.07 -5.51
CA PRO A 132 -19.00 1.92 -6.53
C PRO A 132 -18.29 3.17 -5.98
N ASN A 133 -18.66 3.63 -4.78
CA ASN A 133 -18.03 4.75 -4.08
C ASN A 133 -16.84 4.32 -3.19
N GLN A 134 -16.36 3.09 -3.32
CA GLN A 134 -15.28 2.46 -2.55
C GLN A 134 -15.57 2.24 -1.05
N ASN A 135 -16.81 2.44 -0.61
CA ASN A 135 -17.20 2.06 0.74
C ASN A 135 -17.37 0.54 0.85
N ALA A 136 -17.16 0.01 2.05
CA ALA A 136 -17.40 -1.38 2.39
C ALA A 136 -18.84 -1.82 2.07
N ASP A 137 -18.99 -2.95 1.36
CA ASP A 137 -20.26 -3.62 1.13
C ASP A 137 -20.32 -4.99 1.84
N PRO A 138 -20.77 -5.06 3.10
CA PRO A 138 -20.86 -6.31 3.84
C PRO A 138 -21.91 -7.28 3.29
N SER A 139 -22.81 -6.84 2.40
CA SER A 139 -23.86 -7.71 1.84
C SER A 139 -23.34 -8.76 0.86
N THR A 140 -22.09 -8.56 0.39
CA THR A 140 -21.38 -9.50 -0.50
C THR A 140 -20.89 -10.75 0.22
N LEU A 141 -20.76 -10.71 1.53
CA LEU A 141 -20.36 -11.87 2.32
C LEU A 141 -21.52 -12.84 2.51
N ASN A 142 -21.26 -14.13 2.27
CA ASN A 142 -22.20 -15.18 2.60
C ASN A 142 -22.14 -15.53 4.09
N LEU A 143 -23.03 -14.93 4.87
CA LEU A 143 -23.16 -15.18 6.31
C LEU A 143 -24.22 -16.23 6.64
N THR A 144 -24.72 -16.98 5.65
CA THR A 144 -25.68 -18.05 5.88
C THR A 144 -25.00 -19.26 6.52
N GLY A 145 -25.69 -19.92 7.46
CA GLY A 145 -25.15 -21.11 8.11
C GLY A 145 -24.22 -20.85 9.30
N ILE A 146 -24.09 -19.61 9.77
CA ILE A 146 -23.39 -19.31 11.03
C ILE A 146 -24.12 -20.00 12.20
N PRO A 147 -23.45 -20.86 12.98
CA PRO A 147 -24.06 -21.49 14.15
C PRO A 147 -24.46 -20.45 15.20
N PRO A 148 -25.48 -20.71 16.04
CA PRO A 148 -25.83 -19.81 17.15
C PRO A 148 -24.69 -19.57 18.14
N SER A 149 -23.71 -20.49 18.21
CA SER A 149 -22.49 -20.35 19.01
C SER A 149 -21.45 -19.40 18.42
N GLY A 150 -21.65 -18.93 17.19
CA GLY A 150 -20.68 -18.14 16.42
C GLY A 150 -19.77 -18.99 15.52
N ALA A 151 -19.04 -18.30 14.64
CA ALA A 151 -18.05 -18.87 13.72
C ALA A 151 -16.87 -17.90 13.54
N ILE A 152 -15.72 -18.43 13.12
CA ILE A 152 -14.61 -17.64 12.59
C ILE A 152 -14.87 -17.48 11.09
N LEU A 153 -14.92 -16.23 10.61
CA LEU A 153 -15.13 -15.94 9.20
C LEU A 153 -13.78 -15.96 8.46
N PHE A 154 -13.73 -16.75 7.39
CA PHE A 154 -12.70 -16.69 6.37
C PHE A 154 -13.30 -16.00 5.14
N PHE A 155 -12.65 -14.96 4.63
CA PHE A 155 -13.13 -14.23 3.46
C PHE A 155 -11.97 -13.57 2.73
N ASP A 156 -12.13 -13.40 1.43
CA ASP A 156 -11.16 -12.70 0.60
C ASP A 156 -11.41 -11.19 0.73
N ASN A 157 -10.46 -10.47 1.32
CA ASN A 157 -10.49 -9.02 1.34
C ASN A 157 -9.79 -8.49 0.08
N PRO A 158 -10.48 -7.79 -0.85
CA PRO A 158 -9.86 -7.20 -2.03
C PRO A 158 -9.05 -5.94 -1.67
N SER A 159 -8.56 -5.84 -0.43
CA SER A 159 -7.83 -4.69 0.08
C SER A 159 -6.79 -4.26 -0.97
N PRO A 160 -6.69 -2.95 -1.26
CA PRO A 160 -5.71 -2.42 -2.19
C PRO A 160 -4.28 -2.50 -1.65
N THR A 161 -4.01 -3.37 -0.66
CA THR A 161 -2.67 -3.84 -0.33
C THR A 161 -2.16 -4.77 -1.45
N HIS A 162 -2.04 -4.19 -2.64
CA HIS A 162 -1.27 -4.63 -3.80
C HIS A 162 -1.56 -6.05 -4.32
N ASN A 163 -2.73 -6.25 -4.91
CA ASN A 163 -2.92 -7.28 -5.93
C ASN A 163 -2.91 -6.63 -7.31
N TYR A 164 -1.72 -6.49 -7.90
CA TYR A 164 -1.50 -5.85 -9.21
C TYR A 164 -2.00 -6.68 -10.41
N SER A 165 -2.62 -7.84 -10.16
CA SER A 165 -2.90 -8.87 -11.18
C SER A 165 -4.37 -8.95 -11.61
N GLU A 166 -5.29 -8.16 -11.06
CA GLU A 166 -6.72 -8.22 -11.40
C GLU A 166 -7.10 -7.28 -12.56
N PRO A 167 -7.86 -7.75 -13.59
CA PRO A 167 -8.30 -6.92 -14.70
C PRO A 167 -9.25 -5.80 -14.25
N GLY A 168 -8.91 -4.54 -14.59
CA GLY A 168 -9.73 -3.36 -14.28
C GLY A 168 -9.20 -2.49 -13.14
N TYR A 169 -8.12 -2.90 -12.47
CA TYR A 169 -7.35 -2.02 -11.59
C TYR A 169 -6.40 -1.17 -12.43
N GLU A 170 -6.73 0.11 -12.60
CA GLU A 170 -5.77 1.09 -13.10
C GLU A 170 -4.85 1.53 -11.96
N LEU A 171 -3.55 1.61 -12.25
CA LEU A 171 -2.58 2.21 -11.36
C LEU A 171 -2.99 3.66 -11.09
N LEU A 172 -3.57 3.95 -9.92
CA LEU A 172 -3.83 5.31 -9.47
C LEU A 172 -2.51 5.99 -9.13
N GLY A 173 -1.75 6.34 -10.15
CA GLY A 173 -0.43 6.97 -10.04
C GLY A 173 0.52 6.16 -9.18
N THR A 174 1.54 5.52 -9.78
CA THR A 174 2.77 5.42 -8.99
C THR A 174 3.10 6.84 -8.54
N SER A 175 3.68 7.03 -7.36
CA SER A 175 4.18 8.33 -6.89
C SER A 175 5.22 8.98 -7.83
N ARG A 176 5.43 8.41 -9.03
CA ARG A 176 6.46 8.69 -10.03
C ARG A 176 5.99 8.56 -11.49
N ASN A 177 4.71 8.37 -11.81
CA ASN A 177 4.23 8.17 -13.20
C ASN A 177 5.01 7.10 -14.00
N ILE A 178 5.48 6.05 -13.34
CA ILE A 178 6.14 4.90 -13.95
C ILE A 178 5.11 4.13 -14.80
N PRO A 179 5.38 3.89 -16.09
CA PRO A 179 4.48 3.13 -16.97
C PRO A 179 4.41 1.67 -16.52
N ALA A 180 3.25 1.03 -16.67
CA ALA A 180 3.00 -0.35 -16.25
C ALA A 180 4.01 -1.36 -16.85
N SER A 181 4.52 -1.09 -18.06
CA SER A 181 5.54 -1.92 -18.73
C SER A 181 6.92 -1.94 -18.05
N ALA A 182 7.18 -1.02 -17.12
CA ALA A 182 8.41 -0.90 -16.36
C ALA A 182 8.31 -1.53 -14.95
N ILE A 183 7.17 -2.14 -14.59
CA ILE A 183 6.96 -2.85 -13.33
C ILE A 183 7.18 -4.35 -13.59
N PRO A 184 8.25 -4.96 -13.05
CA PRO A 184 8.60 -6.37 -13.30
C PRO A 184 7.48 -7.37 -13.02
N GLU A 185 6.60 -7.05 -12.08
CA GLU A 185 5.51 -7.89 -11.58
C GLU A 185 4.23 -7.83 -12.45
N VAL A 186 4.16 -6.91 -13.42
CA VAL A 186 3.00 -6.73 -14.33
C VAL A 186 3.19 -7.48 -15.67
N ARG A 187 4.24 -8.31 -15.79
CA ARG A 187 4.47 -9.17 -16.96
C ARG A 187 3.87 -10.56 -16.81
#